data_AF-A0AAV5ZJG9-F1
#
_entry.id   AF-A0AAV5ZJG9-F1
#
_cell.length_a   1.000
_cell.length_b   1.000
_cell.length_c   1.000
_cell.angle_alpha   90.00
_cell.angle_beta   90.00
_cell.angle_gamma   90.00
#
_symmetry.space_group_name_H-M   'P 1'
#
loop_
_entity.id
_entity.type
_entity.pdbx_description
1 polymer ?
#
loop_
_entity_poly.entity_id
_entity_poly.type
_entity_poly.pdbx_seq_one_letter_code
_entity_poly.pdbx_strand_id
1 'polypeptide(L)'
;MRLRWWLAAALLTLVLPALAFAQSSGTPVAPMSPEEHLARGSDPSPRAPIPPRGYADDIQALKAAATAAAVPGPVQIDMSAAALGLPTAMAPNAPALLTSFAGQSFLDGVSLGSGAAPPDPVIAAGPGNLVAITNGIVRIYSKTGAVVDTKTMVQFFGPFPGESAFDPKVVFDPQSQRFFAAAVGTGDIFTPCSPGSCVADYFLAVSKSATPATLTSSD
;
A
#
# COMPACT_ATOMS: atom_id res chain seq x y z
N MET A 1 -65.52 39.37 -9.02
CA MET A 1 -65.40 38.58 -10.27
C MET A 1 -63.92 38.55 -10.66
N ARG A 2 -63.42 37.39 -11.05
CA ARG A 2 -61.99 36.98 -11.08
C ARG A 2 -61.19 37.76 -12.15
N LEU A 3 -59.89 38.04 -11.93
CA LEU A 3 -58.75 37.27 -12.50
C LEU A 3 -57.40 38.04 -12.49
N ARG A 4 -56.45 37.49 -11.70
CA ARG A 4 -54.97 37.36 -11.83
C ARG A 4 -54.14 38.48 -12.51
N TRP A 5 -53.28 39.11 -11.70
CA TRP A 5 -52.16 39.96 -12.09
C TRP A 5 -50.90 39.10 -12.30
N TRP A 6 -50.17 39.30 -13.40
CA TRP A 6 -48.85 38.70 -13.62
C TRP A 6 -47.75 39.72 -13.27
N LEU A 7 -46.77 39.27 -12.49
CA LEU A 7 -45.54 40.00 -12.19
C LEU A 7 -44.67 40.13 -13.44
N ALA A 8 -44.19 41.33 -13.71
CA ALA A 8 -43.04 41.58 -14.58
C ALA A 8 -41.76 41.53 -13.74
N ALA A 9 -40.91 40.54 -13.97
CA ALA A 9 -39.55 40.48 -13.42
C ALA A 9 -38.56 40.78 -14.54
N ALA A 10 -37.73 41.81 -14.32
CA ALA A 10 -36.72 42.30 -15.25
C ALA A 10 -35.59 41.28 -15.45
N LEU A 11 -35.23 41.00 -16.69
CA LEU A 11 -34.11 40.14 -17.06
C LEU A 11 -32.86 41.02 -17.29
N LEU A 12 -31.93 41.00 -16.34
CA LEU A 12 -30.62 41.63 -16.44
C LEU A 12 -29.64 40.62 -17.06
N THR A 13 -29.27 40.79 -18.32
CA THR A 13 -28.26 39.94 -18.99
C THR A 13 -26.85 40.42 -18.65
N LEU A 14 -26.17 39.68 -17.78
CA LEU A 14 -24.75 39.87 -17.47
C LEU A 14 -23.90 39.18 -18.56
N VAL A 15 -23.11 39.96 -19.30
CA VAL A 15 -22.13 39.45 -20.28
C VAL A 15 -20.86 39.04 -19.53
N LEU A 16 -20.53 37.75 -19.53
CA LEU A 16 -19.23 37.23 -19.08
C LEU A 16 -18.30 37.08 -20.29
N PRO A 17 -17.03 37.50 -20.24
CA PRO A 17 -16.08 37.24 -21.31
C PRO A 17 -15.65 35.77 -21.26
N ALA A 18 -15.79 35.06 -22.38
CA ALA A 18 -15.27 33.72 -22.55
C ALA A 18 -13.73 33.76 -22.56
N LEU A 19 -13.09 33.13 -21.58
CA LEU A 19 -11.68 32.75 -21.69
C LEU A 19 -11.56 31.72 -22.82
N ALA A 20 -10.90 32.11 -23.91
CA ALA A 20 -10.52 31.19 -24.97
C ALA A 20 -9.43 30.24 -24.46
N PHE A 21 -9.79 28.99 -24.16
CA PHE A 21 -8.82 27.91 -24.10
C PHE A 21 -8.41 27.57 -25.53
N ALA A 22 -7.12 27.69 -25.83
CA ALA A 22 -6.54 27.16 -27.06
C ALA A 22 -6.69 25.63 -27.06
N GLN A 23 -7.65 25.10 -27.83
CA GLN A 23 -7.72 23.67 -28.11
C GLN A 23 -6.54 23.31 -29.02
N SER A 24 -5.65 22.42 -28.58
CA SER A 24 -4.65 21.84 -29.47
C SER A 24 -5.39 21.04 -30.54
N SER A 25 -5.32 21.47 -31.79
CA SER A 25 -5.83 20.72 -32.93
C SER A 25 -4.93 19.52 -33.22
N GLY A 26 -4.97 18.51 -32.35
CA GLY A 26 -4.58 17.17 -32.72
C GLY A 26 -5.67 16.60 -33.61
N THR A 27 -5.31 16.07 -34.77
CA THR A 27 -6.23 15.29 -35.61
C THR A 27 -6.87 14.20 -34.75
N PRO A 28 -8.21 14.07 -34.69
CA PRO A 28 -8.83 12.99 -33.95
C PRO A 28 -8.44 11.67 -34.63
N VAL A 29 -7.58 10.90 -33.97
CA VAL A 29 -7.29 9.53 -34.37
C VAL A 29 -8.52 8.72 -33.99
N ALA A 30 -9.17 8.09 -34.97
CA ALA A 30 -10.30 7.21 -34.71
C ALA A 30 -9.91 6.16 -33.65
N PRO A 31 -10.82 5.76 -32.74
CA PRO A 31 -10.53 4.69 -31.81
C PRO A 31 -10.19 3.42 -32.61
N MET A 32 -8.93 3.01 -32.52
CA MET A 32 -8.41 1.81 -33.16
C MET A 32 -9.14 0.57 -32.67
N SER A 33 -9.40 -0.36 -33.59
CA SER A 33 -10.10 -1.59 -33.27
C SER A 33 -9.30 -2.48 -32.28
N PRO A 34 -9.95 -3.36 -31.51
CA PRO A 34 -9.26 -4.31 -30.64
C PRO A 34 -8.24 -5.18 -31.39
N GLU A 35 -8.52 -5.50 -32.66
CA GLU A 35 -7.61 -6.28 -33.51
C GLU A 35 -6.34 -5.51 -33.89
N GLU A 36 -6.43 -4.19 -34.10
CA GLU A 36 -5.26 -3.34 -34.37
C GLU A 36 -4.37 -3.14 -33.14
N HIS A 37 -4.96 -3.16 -31.94
CA HIS A 37 -4.19 -3.21 -30.69
C HIS A 37 -3.37 -4.50 -30.58
N LEU A 38 -3.96 -5.62 -30.99
CA LEU A 38 -3.34 -6.94 -30.91
C LEU A 38 -2.26 -7.13 -31.98
N ALA A 39 -2.52 -6.68 -33.22
CA ALA A 39 -1.59 -6.79 -34.35
C ALA A 39 -0.32 -5.95 -34.17
N ARG A 40 -0.37 -4.84 -33.42
CA ARG A 40 0.81 -4.02 -33.10
C ARG A 40 1.68 -4.64 -32.00
N GLY A 41 1.15 -5.62 -31.25
CA GLY A 41 1.89 -6.38 -30.22
C GLY A 41 2.66 -7.60 -30.74
N SER A 42 2.35 -8.07 -31.95
CA SER A 42 2.96 -9.26 -32.55
C SER A 42 4.16 -8.88 -33.42
N ASP A 43 5.28 -8.54 -32.78
CA ASP A 43 6.61 -8.65 -33.40
C ASP A 43 6.95 -10.15 -33.55
N PRO A 44 7.10 -10.69 -34.78
CA PRO A 44 7.35 -12.11 -35.02
C PRO A 44 8.82 -12.50 -34.83
N SER A 45 9.71 -11.58 -34.39
CA SER A 45 11.08 -11.94 -34.04
C SER A 45 11.10 -12.86 -32.80
N PRO A 46 11.94 -13.92 -32.77
CA PRO A 46 12.13 -14.70 -31.56
C PRO A 46 12.77 -13.81 -30.49
N ARG A 47 11.96 -13.15 -29.67
CA ARG A 47 12.45 -12.51 -28.45
C ARG A 47 12.76 -13.62 -27.47
N ALA A 48 14.06 -13.85 -27.23
CA ALA A 48 14.48 -14.65 -26.10
C ALA A 48 13.74 -14.13 -24.85
N PRO A 49 13.17 -15.01 -24.00
CA PRO A 49 12.47 -14.58 -22.81
C PRO A 49 13.37 -13.62 -22.03
N ILE A 50 12.91 -12.39 -21.81
CA ILE A 50 13.64 -11.47 -20.94
C ILE A 50 13.56 -12.10 -19.54
N PRO A 51 14.68 -12.57 -18.95
CA PRO A 51 14.61 -13.14 -17.62
C PRO A 51 14.09 -12.07 -16.65
N PRO A 52 13.35 -12.46 -15.59
CA PRO A 52 12.96 -11.53 -14.54
C PRO A 52 14.19 -10.76 -14.08
N ARG A 53 14.09 -9.42 -13.95
CA ARG A 53 15.21 -8.62 -13.44
C ARG A 53 15.66 -9.21 -12.09
N GLY A 54 16.90 -9.71 -12.04
CA GLY A 54 17.50 -10.34 -10.86
C GLY A 54 17.50 -11.87 -10.83
N TYR A 55 17.08 -12.55 -11.90
CA TYR A 55 17.04 -14.01 -11.99
C TYR A 55 17.67 -14.52 -13.30
N ALA A 56 18.94 -14.19 -13.53
CA ALA A 56 19.76 -14.85 -14.53
C ALA A 56 20.69 -15.89 -13.86
N ASP A 57 21.16 -16.87 -14.63
CA ASP A 57 22.01 -17.97 -14.15
C ASP A 57 23.32 -17.47 -13.51
N ASP A 58 23.70 -16.23 -13.82
CA ASP A 58 24.80 -15.50 -13.23
C ASP A 58 24.64 -15.27 -11.72
N ILE A 59 23.43 -14.97 -11.23
CA ILE A 59 23.16 -14.77 -9.79
C ILE A 59 23.28 -16.11 -9.04
N GLN A 60 22.87 -17.23 -9.64
CA GLN A 60 23.05 -18.55 -9.00
C GLN A 60 24.51 -18.99 -9.01
N ALA A 61 25.23 -18.76 -10.12
CA ALA A 61 26.67 -19.04 -10.19
C ALA A 61 27.46 -18.18 -9.18
N LEU A 62 27.08 -16.90 -9.00
CA LEU A 62 27.67 -16.01 -8.01
C LEU A 62 27.36 -16.46 -6.57
N LYS A 63 26.14 -16.94 -6.30
CA LYS A 63 25.79 -17.52 -4.99
C LYS A 63 26.54 -18.81 -4.71
N ALA A 64 26.72 -19.68 -5.70
CA ALA A 64 27.47 -20.93 -5.58
C ALA A 64 28.98 -20.69 -5.42
N ALA A 65 29.54 -19.69 -6.10
CA ALA A 65 30.92 -19.27 -5.93
C ALA A 65 31.17 -18.66 -4.53
N ALA A 66 30.21 -17.90 -4.00
CA ALA A 66 30.28 -17.34 -2.65
C ALA A 66 30.21 -18.39 -1.54
N THR A 67 29.51 -19.52 -1.75
CA THR A 67 29.48 -20.64 -0.80
C THR A 67 30.67 -21.60 -0.94
N ALA A 68 31.33 -21.65 -2.11
CA ALA A 68 32.52 -22.48 -2.33
C ALA A 68 33.83 -21.82 -1.85
N ALA A 69 33.87 -20.50 -1.73
CA ALA A 69 34.99 -19.78 -1.14
C ALA A 69 34.99 -19.96 0.38
N ALA A 70 35.84 -20.84 0.90
CA ALA A 70 36.12 -20.91 2.33
C ALA A 70 36.62 -19.54 2.80
N VAL A 71 35.75 -18.77 3.45
CA VAL A 71 36.09 -17.52 4.11
C VAL A 71 37.14 -17.87 5.17
N PRO A 72 38.39 -17.36 5.09
CA PRO A 72 39.30 -17.41 6.23
C PRO A 72 38.56 -16.82 7.41
N GLY A 73 38.56 -17.50 8.56
CA GLY A 73 37.81 -17.09 9.75
C GLY A 73 37.95 -15.58 10.00
N PRO A 74 36.93 -14.93 10.60
CA PRO A 74 36.75 -13.50 10.50
C PRO A 74 38.03 -12.77 10.97
N VAL A 75 38.69 -12.08 10.04
CA VAL A 75 39.72 -11.10 10.40
C VAL A 75 39.01 -10.05 11.25
N GLN A 76 39.25 -10.08 12.56
CA GLN A 76 38.71 -9.09 13.49
C GLN A 76 39.45 -7.78 13.22
N ILE A 77 38.93 -6.99 12.29
CA ILE A 77 39.40 -5.62 12.09
C ILE A 77 38.74 -4.81 13.20
N ASP A 78 39.52 -4.39 14.20
CA ASP A 78 39.04 -3.48 15.25
C ASP A 78 38.68 -2.14 14.59
N MET A 79 37.40 -2.00 14.25
CA MET A 79 36.79 -0.79 13.70
C MET A 79 36.33 0.16 14.82
N SER A 80 36.95 0.10 16.00
CA SER A 80 36.69 1.11 17.03
C SER A 80 37.28 2.45 16.60
N ALA A 81 36.59 3.54 16.95
CA ALA A 81 37.12 4.89 16.78
C ALA A 81 38.49 5.07 17.47
N ALA A 82 38.75 4.27 18.51
CA ALA A 82 40.02 4.23 19.24
C ALA A 82 41.17 3.65 18.40
N ALA A 83 40.93 2.60 17.61
CA ALA A 83 41.94 1.99 16.74
C ALA A 83 42.31 2.87 15.54
N LEU A 84 41.42 3.77 15.11
CA LEU A 84 41.59 4.65 13.95
C LEU A 84 42.02 6.09 14.31
N GLY A 85 42.20 6.41 15.60
CA GLY A 85 42.60 7.74 16.04
C GLY A 85 41.62 8.85 15.62
N LEU A 86 40.36 8.49 15.35
CA LEU A 86 39.33 9.43 14.91
C LEU A 86 38.81 10.21 16.14
N PRO A 87 38.48 11.50 15.99
CA PRO A 87 37.81 12.23 17.06
C PRO A 87 36.55 11.47 17.47
N THR A 88 36.30 11.36 18.77
CA THR A 88 35.11 10.73 19.35
C THR A 88 33.88 11.20 18.58
N ALA A 89 33.26 10.28 17.83
CA ALA A 89 32.09 10.60 17.02
C ALA A 89 31.07 11.29 17.93
N MET A 90 30.64 12.50 17.55
CA MET A 90 29.51 13.17 18.19
C MET A 90 28.39 12.15 18.28
N ALA A 91 27.86 11.93 19.49
CA ALA A 91 26.84 10.90 19.70
C ALA A 91 25.75 11.08 18.64
N PRO A 92 25.35 10.01 17.93
CA PRO A 92 24.37 10.14 16.86
C PRO A 92 23.12 10.81 17.44
N ASN A 93 22.63 11.87 16.81
CA ASN A 93 21.36 12.53 17.16
C ASN A 93 20.13 11.61 16.93
N ALA A 94 20.34 10.31 16.78
CA ALA A 94 19.29 9.32 16.66
C ALA A 94 18.57 9.17 18.01
N PRO A 95 17.24 9.04 18.01
CA PRO A 95 16.50 8.67 19.20
C PRO A 95 17.07 7.37 19.81
N ALA A 96 17.23 7.34 21.13
CA ALA A 96 17.62 6.13 21.82
C ALA A 96 16.53 5.06 21.68
N LEU A 97 16.94 3.80 21.50
CA LEU A 97 16.02 2.68 21.56
C LEU A 97 15.49 2.54 22.98
N LEU A 98 14.21 2.87 23.17
CA LEU A 98 13.55 2.76 24.48
C LEU A 98 13.13 1.32 24.79
N THR A 99 12.60 0.61 23.79
CA THR A 99 12.10 -0.76 23.94
C THR A 99 12.00 -1.44 22.58
N SER A 100 11.95 -2.77 22.59
CA SER A 100 11.73 -3.62 21.42
C SER A 100 10.89 -4.83 21.82
N PHE A 101 10.06 -5.32 20.92
CA PHE A 101 9.22 -6.48 21.13
C PHE A 101 8.99 -7.22 19.80
N ALA A 102 8.50 -8.46 19.90
CA ALA A 102 8.22 -9.27 18.71
C ALA A 102 7.02 -8.72 17.92
N GLY A 103 7.22 -8.53 16.62
CA GLY A 103 6.15 -8.17 15.68
C GLY A 103 5.25 -9.36 15.32
N GLN A 104 4.35 -9.14 14.37
CA GLN A 104 3.47 -10.19 13.85
C GLN A 104 4.28 -11.25 13.11
N SER A 105 3.94 -12.53 13.31
CA SER A 105 4.49 -13.65 12.55
C SER A 105 3.48 -14.18 11.52
N PHE A 106 3.96 -14.89 10.50
CA PHE A 106 3.07 -15.60 9.57
C PHE A 106 2.16 -16.60 10.31
N LEU A 107 2.68 -17.27 11.36
CA LEU A 107 1.93 -18.24 12.15
C LEU A 107 0.77 -17.60 12.91
N ASP A 108 0.88 -16.32 13.26
CA ASP A 108 -0.20 -15.57 13.90
C ASP A 108 -1.41 -15.52 12.97
N GLY A 109 -1.19 -15.25 11.67
CA GLY A 109 -2.26 -15.30 10.67
C GLY A 109 -2.80 -16.70 10.44
N VAL A 110 -1.92 -17.71 10.35
CA VAL A 110 -2.32 -19.12 10.20
C VAL A 110 -3.22 -19.58 11.34
N SER A 111 -2.90 -19.19 12.58
CA SER A 111 -3.69 -19.55 13.77
C SER A 111 -5.12 -18.99 13.75
N LEU A 112 -5.36 -17.94 12.95
CA LEU A 112 -6.67 -17.32 12.72
C LEU A 112 -7.30 -17.76 11.40
N GLY A 113 -6.74 -18.76 10.71
CA GLY A 113 -7.21 -19.23 9.40
C GLY A 113 -6.98 -18.23 8.27
N SER A 114 -6.08 -17.26 8.46
CA SER A 114 -5.82 -16.14 7.55
C SER A 114 -4.31 -15.99 7.27
N GLY A 115 -3.59 -17.12 7.15
CA GLY A 115 -2.20 -17.09 6.73
C GLY A 115 -2.10 -16.76 5.24
N ALA A 116 -1.51 -15.62 4.88
CA ALA A 116 -1.39 -15.17 3.50
C ALA A 116 0.08 -14.91 3.12
N ALA A 117 0.47 -15.37 1.92
CA ALA A 117 1.79 -15.16 1.33
C ALA A 117 1.65 -14.61 -0.11
N PRO A 118 2.35 -13.52 -0.47
CA PRO A 118 3.23 -12.73 0.40
C PRO A 118 2.44 -12.00 1.52
N PRO A 119 3.08 -11.70 2.66
CA PRO A 119 2.40 -11.11 3.81
C PRO A 119 2.19 -9.59 3.72
N ASP A 120 2.90 -8.88 2.83
CA ASP A 120 2.83 -7.43 2.60
C ASP A 120 2.71 -6.56 3.88
N PRO A 121 3.73 -6.63 4.77
CA PRO A 121 3.68 -5.97 6.06
C PRO A 121 3.79 -4.45 5.95
N VAL A 122 2.92 -3.75 6.66
CA VAL A 122 2.94 -2.29 6.85
C VAL A 122 2.67 -1.95 8.32
N ILE A 123 3.16 -0.78 8.77
CA ILE A 123 2.98 -0.32 10.15
C ILE A 123 2.88 1.20 10.22
N ALA A 124 2.06 1.71 11.13
CA ALA A 124 1.98 3.11 11.50
C ALA A 124 2.11 3.29 13.01
N ALA A 125 2.71 4.41 13.42
CA ALA A 125 2.95 4.74 14.81
C ALA A 125 2.20 6.02 15.23
N GLY A 126 1.20 5.85 16.09
CA GLY A 126 0.55 6.96 16.81
C GLY A 126 1.27 7.27 18.13
N PRO A 127 0.70 8.09 19.03
CA PRO A 127 1.31 8.42 20.32
C PRO A 127 1.36 7.23 21.27
N GLY A 128 0.25 6.51 21.44
CA GLY A 128 0.15 5.37 22.37
C GLY A 128 0.19 3.99 21.72
N ASN A 129 -0.13 3.92 20.42
CA ASN A 129 -0.38 2.65 19.74
C ASN A 129 0.45 2.53 18.46
N LEU A 130 0.63 1.28 18.01
CA LEU A 130 1.14 0.91 16.71
C LEU A 130 0.06 0.08 16.02
N VAL A 131 -0.25 0.41 14.77
CA VAL A 131 -1.15 -0.39 13.95
C VAL A 131 -0.29 -1.06 12.89
N ALA A 132 -0.22 -2.38 12.94
CA ALA A 132 0.52 -3.19 11.98
C ALA A 132 -0.45 -4.07 11.20
N ILE A 133 -0.22 -4.19 9.90
CA ILE A 133 -1.12 -4.88 8.98
C ILE A 133 -0.31 -5.75 8.04
N THR A 134 -0.80 -6.96 7.79
CA THR A 134 -0.33 -7.90 6.76
C THR A 134 -1.53 -8.37 5.96
N ASN A 135 -1.35 -8.98 4.78
CA ASN A 135 -2.45 -9.62 4.04
C ASN A 135 -3.23 -10.64 4.89
N GLY A 136 -2.63 -11.16 5.96
CA GLY A 136 -3.31 -12.07 6.88
C GLY A 136 -4.15 -11.35 7.93
N ILE A 137 -3.54 -10.47 8.71
CA ILE A 137 -4.15 -9.89 9.92
C ILE A 137 -3.81 -8.41 10.10
N VAL A 138 -4.69 -7.73 10.82
CA VAL A 138 -4.53 -6.38 11.36
C VAL A 138 -4.35 -6.51 12.86
N ARG A 139 -3.35 -5.85 13.44
CA ARG A 139 -3.09 -5.89 14.88
C ARG A 139 -2.69 -4.53 15.43
N ILE A 140 -3.26 -4.21 16.59
CA ILE A 140 -2.89 -3.05 17.39
C ILE A 140 -1.93 -3.51 18.49
N TYR A 141 -0.81 -2.79 18.64
CA TYR A 141 0.11 -2.94 19.75
C TYR A 141 0.16 -1.66 20.59
N SER A 142 0.41 -1.78 21.89
CA SER A 142 0.91 -0.67 22.70
C SER A 142 2.36 -0.34 22.30
N LYS A 143 2.88 0.84 22.69
CA LYS A 143 4.32 1.17 22.53
C LYS A 143 5.28 0.25 23.28
N THR A 144 4.78 -0.52 24.26
CA THR A 144 5.57 -1.49 25.02
C THR A 144 5.44 -2.92 24.47
N GLY A 145 4.67 -3.12 23.41
CA GLY A 145 4.55 -4.42 22.73
C GLY A 145 3.40 -5.31 23.18
N ALA A 146 2.53 -4.83 24.06
CA ALA A 146 1.32 -5.56 24.41
C ALA A 146 0.35 -5.55 23.22
N VAL A 147 -0.21 -6.71 22.88
CA VAL A 147 -1.28 -6.81 21.88
C VAL A 147 -2.55 -6.22 22.47
N VAL A 148 -3.12 -5.22 21.80
CA VAL A 148 -4.36 -4.55 22.20
C VAL A 148 -5.56 -5.22 21.54
N ASP A 149 -5.50 -5.44 20.22
CA ASP A 149 -6.54 -6.16 19.47
C ASP A 149 -5.96 -6.78 18.19
N THR A 150 -6.58 -7.83 17.67
CA THR A 150 -6.21 -8.51 16.42
C THR A 150 -7.46 -8.96 15.65
N LYS A 151 -7.46 -8.74 14.33
CA LYS A 151 -8.46 -9.28 13.41
C LYS A 151 -7.83 -9.83 12.14
N THR A 152 -8.52 -10.74 11.47
CA THR A 152 -8.15 -11.06 10.09
C THR A 152 -8.43 -9.86 9.18
N MET A 153 -7.72 -9.78 8.06
CA MET A 153 -7.93 -8.72 7.07
C MET A 153 -9.41 -8.63 6.63
N VAL A 154 -10.02 -9.78 6.35
CA VAL A 154 -11.43 -9.91 5.96
C VAL A 154 -12.37 -9.41 7.07
N GLN A 155 -12.10 -9.74 8.33
CA GLN A 155 -12.92 -9.29 9.46
C GLN A 155 -12.77 -7.79 9.76
N PHE A 156 -11.63 -7.19 9.42
CA PHE A 156 -11.36 -5.78 9.69
C PHE A 156 -12.07 -4.85 8.71
N PHE A 157 -11.93 -5.09 7.41
CA PHE A 157 -12.57 -4.25 6.38
C PHE A 157 -14.06 -4.56 6.19
N GLY A 158 -14.56 -5.62 6.85
CA GLY A 158 -15.97 -5.97 6.91
C GLY A 158 -16.31 -7.12 5.95
N PRO A 159 -17.35 -7.91 6.26
CA PRO A 159 -17.69 -9.08 5.48
C PRO A 159 -18.56 -8.69 4.28
N PHE A 160 -17.97 -8.04 3.27
CA PHE A 160 -18.62 -7.98 1.97
C PHE A 160 -18.52 -9.38 1.35
N PRO A 161 -19.64 -10.11 1.18
CA PRO A 161 -19.60 -11.49 0.70
C PRO A 161 -19.01 -11.52 -0.70
N GLY A 162 -17.88 -12.22 -0.86
CA GLY A 162 -17.20 -12.36 -2.14
C GLY A 162 -16.03 -11.39 -2.36
N GLU A 163 -15.77 -10.46 -1.46
CA GLU A 163 -14.64 -9.52 -1.58
C GLU A 163 -13.43 -9.97 -0.75
N SER A 164 -12.24 -9.83 -1.33
CA SER A 164 -10.96 -10.10 -0.67
C SER A 164 -10.16 -8.81 -0.58
N ALA A 165 -9.68 -8.45 0.62
CA ALA A 165 -8.80 -7.30 0.84
C ALA A 165 -7.32 -7.72 0.88
N PHE A 166 -6.46 -7.00 0.17
CA PHE A 166 -5.02 -7.27 0.06
C PHE A 166 -4.22 -5.98 -0.18
N ASP A 167 -2.88 -6.10 -0.18
CA ASP A 167 -1.91 -5.01 -0.34
C ASP A 167 -2.14 -3.81 0.59
N PRO A 168 -2.17 -4.03 1.92
CA PRO A 168 -2.53 -2.98 2.87
C PRO A 168 -1.56 -1.80 2.86
N LYS A 169 -2.08 -0.64 3.29
CA LYS A 169 -1.35 0.56 3.65
C LYS A 169 -1.92 1.13 4.94
N VAL A 170 -1.07 1.67 5.79
CA VAL A 170 -1.51 2.36 6.99
C VAL A 170 -0.61 3.55 7.29
N VAL A 171 -1.20 4.67 7.67
CA VAL A 171 -0.50 5.88 8.10
C VAL A 171 -1.17 6.46 9.35
N PHE A 172 -0.40 7.17 10.16
CA PHE A 172 -0.94 8.00 11.25
C PHE A 172 -0.77 9.46 10.86
N ASP A 173 -1.84 10.25 10.93
CA ASP A 173 -1.78 11.69 10.74
C ASP A 173 -1.74 12.41 12.12
N PRO A 174 -0.63 13.11 12.44
CA PRO A 174 -0.53 13.88 13.68
C PRO A 174 -1.48 15.07 13.75
N GLN A 175 -1.98 15.61 12.63
CA GLN A 175 -2.90 16.74 12.66
C GLN A 175 -4.31 16.29 13.07
N SER A 176 -4.84 15.26 12.41
CA SER A 176 -6.16 14.72 12.76
C SER A 176 -6.15 13.83 14.00
N GLN A 177 -4.97 13.36 14.43
CA GLN A 177 -4.81 12.37 15.51
C GLN A 177 -5.54 11.06 15.19
N ARG A 178 -5.36 10.54 13.95
CA ARG A 178 -6.04 9.34 13.45
C ARG A 178 -5.12 8.45 12.64
N PHE A 179 -5.43 7.16 12.65
CA PHE A 179 -4.89 6.20 11.71
C PHE A 179 -5.79 6.11 10.49
N PHE A 180 -5.18 6.04 9.31
CA PHE A 180 -5.83 5.77 8.04
C PHE A 180 -5.27 4.45 7.53
N ALA A 181 -6.11 3.44 7.40
CA ALA A 181 -5.77 2.15 6.82
C ALA A 181 -6.53 1.97 5.50
N ALA A 182 -5.84 1.49 4.48
CA ALA A 182 -6.41 1.22 3.18
C ALA A 182 -5.95 -0.13 2.66
N ALA A 183 -6.75 -0.73 1.80
CA ALA A 183 -6.42 -1.94 1.05
C ALA A 183 -7.14 -1.89 -0.29
N VAL A 184 -6.61 -2.62 -1.27
CA VAL A 184 -7.35 -2.91 -2.50
C VAL A 184 -8.16 -4.17 -2.30
N GLY A 185 -9.21 -4.29 -3.09
CA GLY A 185 -10.02 -5.47 -3.17
C GLY A 185 -10.39 -5.84 -4.58
N THR A 186 -10.80 -7.08 -4.71
CA THR A 186 -11.57 -7.57 -5.83
C THR A 186 -12.64 -8.49 -5.26
N GLY A 187 -13.65 -8.76 -6.08
CA GLY A 187 -14.40 -10.01 -5.96
C GLY A 187 -13.44 -11.21 -5.97
N ASP A 188 -13.96 -12.41 -5.76
CA ASP A 188 -13.28 -13.70 -5.95
C ASP A 188 -11.98 -13.61 -6.78
N ILE A 189 -10.82 -13.63 -6.09
CA ILE A 189 -9.48 -13.51 -6.69
C ILE A 189 -9.11 -14.70 -7.61
N PHE A 190 -9.91 -15.77 -7.61
CA PHE A 190 -9.71 -16.99 -8.38
C PHE A 190 -10.70 -17.15 -9.53
N THR A 191 -11.77 -16.35 -9.58
CA THR A 191 -12.73 -16.32 -10.67
C THR A 191 -12.32 -15.24 -11.67
N PRO A 192 -11.87 -15.62 -12.88
CA PRO A 192 -11.55 -14.64 -13.90
C PRO A 192 -12.80 -13.86 -14.29
N CYS A 193 -12.72 -12.53 -14.21
CA CYS A 193 -13.70 -11.62 -14.77
C CYS A 193 -13.37 -11.30 -16.24
N SER A 194 -14.39 -11.00 -17.03
CA SER A 194 -14.18 -10.48 -18.39
C SER A 194 -13.85 -8.98 -18.33
N PRO A 195 -13.03 -8.45 -19.26
CA PRO A 195 -12.86 -7.00 -19.39
C PRO A 195 -14.23 -6.30 -19.49
N GLY A 196 -14.45 -5.30 -18.64
CA GLY A 196 -15.72 -4.58 -18.53
C GLY A 196 -16.72 -5.15 -17.50
N SER A 197 -16.43 -6.31 -16.90
CA SER A 197 -17.22 -6.91 -15.80
C SER A 197 -16.41 -7.11 -14.51
N CYS A 198 -15.15 -6.68 -14.49
CA CYS A 198 -14.29 -6.76 -13.31
C CYS A 198 -14.67 -5.70 -12.29
N VAL A 199 -14.75 -6.11 -11.02
CA VAL A 199 -14.97 -5.21 -9.88
C VAL A 199 -13.65 -5.08 -9.14
N ALA A 200 -13.24 -3.84 -8.88
CA ALA A 200 -12.11 -3.52 -8.04
C ALA A 200 -12.60 -2.60 -6.92
N ASP A 201 -12.25 -2.97 -5.68
CA ASP A 201 -12.68 -2.28 -4.48
C ASP A 201 -11.50 -1.53 -3.86
N TYR A 202 -11.81 -0.42 -3.20
CA TYR A 202 -10.86 0.30 -2.36
C TYR A 202 -11.45 0.40 -0.95
N PHE A 203 -10.83 -0.30 -0.02
CA PHE A 203 -11.21 -0.23 1.39
C PHE A 203 -10.50 0.92 2.07
N LEU A 204 -11.24 1.66 2.90
CA LEU A 204 -10.72 2.71 3.75
C LEU A 204 -11.30 2.58 5.15
N ALA A 205 -10.44 2.54 6.15
CA ALA A 205 -10.79 2.61 7.55
C ALA A 205 -10.04 3.78 8.20
N VAL A 206 -10.75 4.53 9.04
CA VAL A 206 -10.18 5.66 9.78
C VAL A 206 -10.51 5.50 11.25
N SER A 207 -9.49 5.54 12.12
CA SER A 207 -9.72 5.42 13.56
C SER A 207 -10.43 6.65 14.10
N LYS A 208 -11.20 6.46 15.17
CA LYS A 208 -11.88 7.52 15.91
C LYS A 208 -10.96 8.28 16.84
N SER A 209 -9.83 7.68 17.24
CA SER A 209 -8.85 8.28 18.13
C SER A 209 -7.40 7.94 17.72
N ALA A 210 -6.44 8.58 18.39
CA ALA A 210 -5.01 8.30 18.26
C ALA A 210 -4.55 7.05 19.05
N THR A 211 -5.45 6.45 19.82
CA THR A 211 -5.20 5.30 20.68
C THR A 211 -6.36 4.30 20.56
N PRO A 212 -6.62 3.74 19.37
CA PRO A 212 -7.69 2.77 19.18
C PRO A 212 -7.45 1.55 20.08
N ALA A 213 -8.47 1.17 20.83
CA ALA A 213 -8.53 -0.01 21.69
C ALA A 213 -9.16 -1.22 20.98
N THR A 214 -9.92 -1.02 19.89
CA THR A 214 -10.53 -2.11 19.12
C THR A 214 -10.41 -1.90 17.60
N LEU A 215 -10.48 -2.99 16.85
CA LEU A 215 -10.52 -3.04 15.39
C LEU A 215 -11.97 -3.18 14.89
N THR A 216 -12.89 -2.45 15.52
CA THR A 216 -14.32 -2.48 15.18
C THR A 216 -14.75 -1.09 14.72
N SER A 217 -15.91 -0.99 14.06
CA SER A 217 -16.48 0.31 13.67
C SER A 217 -16.86 1.20 14.85
N SER A 218 -16.76 0.70 16.09
CA SER A 218 -16.98 1.49 17.29
C SER A 218 -15.79 2.40 17.64
N ASP A 219 -14.62 2.22 17.02
CA ASP A 219 -13.35 2.87 17.37
C ASP A 219 -12.46 3.20 16.16
#